data_AF-A0A5C7GQS9-F1
#
_entry.id   AF-A0A5C7GQS9-F1
#
_cell.length_a   1.000
_cell.length_b   1.000
_cell.length_c   1.000
_cell.angle_alpha   90.00
_cell.angle_beta   90.00
_cell.angle_gamma   90.00
#
_symmetry.space_group_name_H-M   'P 1'
#
loop_
_entity.id
_entity.type
_entity.pdbx_description
1 polymer ?
#
loop_
_entity_poly.entity_id
_entity_poly.type
_entity_poly.pdbx_seq_one_letter_code
_entity_poly.pdbx_strand_id
1 'polypeptide(L)'
;MASSSKLLLFFLSPIFIHFLALGTIAELKEQHHVCYNNTGNYSTNSSYEENLHRLLNSLSTKTVDYGFYNFSDGENADEVYVIGICRPDMDPENCRKCISAASNNLTSICSNFLLATIWLDDGEYHNCMLRYANYSIFGLMEDAPYFYKSSKGNITENLEDFSQKRNKLLKRLIGEAAARGSPTKYAVGEEGVSENLRLYALVQCNPDLTEANCTSCLNGILGNLSACCDKKEGGGVDCPSCRFRYEKTKFYHSSIEGKKNTVITAVRSVIGFVILIFIGCIILRMRKTEEDDEIVVEASSSQEYYSGSTRSDQLKNEVVPLSRNDVSMITELLPR
;
A
#
# COMPACT_ATOMS: atom_id res chain seq x y z
N MET A 1 -58.30 -15.73 -15.35
CA MET A 1 -57.37 -15.51 -14.22
C MET A 1 -56.32 -16.62 -14.20
N ALA A 2 -55.17 -16.36 -13.58
CA ALA A 2 -54.15 -17.35 -13.20
C ALA A 2 -53.47 -18.18 -14.34
N SER A 3 -52.54 -17.57 -15.07
CA SER A 3 -51.37 -18.29 -15.62
C SER A 3 -50.16 -17.36 -15.72
N SER A 4 -49.60 -16.99 -14.56
CA SER A 4 -48.44 -16.09 -14.45
C SER A 4 -47.43 -16.52 -13.35
N SER A 5 -47.53 -17.76 -12.86
CA SER A 5 -46.78 -18.23 -11.66
C SER A 5 -45.79 -19.37 -11.92
N LYS A 6 -45.52 -19.74 -13.18
CA LYS A 6 -44.61 -20.84 -13.52
C LYS A 6 -43.34 -20.44 -14.28
N LEU A 7 -43.25 -19.19 -14.78
CA LEU A 7 -42.08 -18.73 -15.54
C LEU A 7 -40.98 -18.12 -14.66
N LEU A 8 -41.32 -17.62 -13.46
CA LEU A 8 -40.36 -17.02 -12.52
C LEU A 8 -39.46 -18.05 -11.80
N LEU A 9 -39.89 -19.30 -11.68
CA LEU A 9 -39.12 -20.35 -10.99
C LEU A 9 -37.93 -20.90 -11.81
N PHE A 10 -37.95 -20.75 -13.14
CA PHE A 10 -36.86 -21.26 -13.99
C PHE A 10 -35.65 -20.32 -14.08
N PHE A 11 -35.81 -19.01 -13.84
CA PHE A 11 -34.69 -18.06 -13.87
C PHE A 11 -33.90 -17.98 -12.55
N LEU A 12 -34.46 -18.46 -11.44
CA LEU A 12 -33.76 -18.46 -10.14
C LEU A 12 -32.74 -19.60 -10.01
N SER A 13 -32.95 -20.73 -10.69
CA SER A 13 -32.09 -21.91 -10.62
C SER A 13 -30.62 -21.68 -11.06
N PRO A 14 -30.32 -21.12 -12.26
CA PRO A 14 -28.93 -20.91 -12.68
C PRO A 14 -28.20 -19.82 -11.88
N ILE A 15 -28.94 -18.82 -11.36
CA ILE A 15 -28.38 -17.75 -10.53
C ILE A 15 -27.96 -18.30 -9.16
N PHE A 16 -28.77 -19.18 -8.57
CA PHE A 16 -28.44 -19.82 -7.29
C PHE A 16 -27.23 -20.76 -7.41
N ILE A 17 -27.09 -21.46 -8.54
CA ILE A 17 -25.92 -22.32 -8.82
C ILE A 17 -24.65 -21.48 -9.03
N HIS A 18 -24.73 -20.28 -9.60
CA HIS A 18 -23.59 -19.34 -9.64
C HIS A 18 -23.21 -18.81 -8.25
N PHE A 19 -24.20 -18.52 -7.38
CA PHE A 19 -23.91 -18.10 -6.00
C PHE A 19 -23.30 -19.22 -5.13
N LEU A 20 -23.66 -20.48 -5.38
CA LEU A 20 -23.06 -21.65 -4.72
C LEU A 20 -21.61 -21.95 -5.16
N ALA A 21 -21.10 -21.30 -6.20
CA ALA A 21 -19.73 -21.47 -6.69
C ALA A 21 -18.70 -20.53 -6.02
N LEU A 22 -19.13 -19.55 -5.21
CA LEU A 22 -18.24 -18.75 -4.35
C LEU A 22 -18.00 -19.41 -2.98
N GLY A 23 -17.83 -20.73 -2.99
CA GLY A 23 -17.10 -21.47 -1.97
C GLY A 23 -15.68 -21.71 -2.44
N THR A 24 -14.92 -20.66 -2.76
CA THR A 24 -13.48 -20.83 -3.02
C THR A 24 -12.85 -21.42 -1.76
N ILE A 25 -12.29 -22.62 -1.91
CA ILE A 25 -11.36 -23.18 -0.93
C ILE A 25 -10.32 -22.08 -0.72
N ALA A 26 -10.21 -21.55 0.51
CA ALA A 26 -9.21 -20.55 0.81
C ALA A 26 -7.86 -21.12 0.37
N GLU A 27 -7.19 -20.44 -0.57
CA GLU A 27 -5.92 -20.92 -1.11
C GLU A 27 -4.96 -21.20 0.03
N LEU A 28 -4.12 -22.22 -0.15
CA LEU A 28 -3.29 -22.78 0.91
C LEU A 28 -2.39 -21.67 1.49
N LYS A 29 -2.82 -21.08 2.61
CA LYS A 29 -2.16 -19.94 3.25
C LYS A 29 -0.74 -20.34 3.61
N GLU A 30 0.27 -19.62 3.09
CA GLU A 30 1.66 -19.92 3.41
C GLU A 30 1.90 -19.62 4.89
N GLN A 31 1.95 -20.70 5.66
CA GLN A 31 2.03 -20.68 7.11
C GLN A 31 3.25 -21.48 7.53
N HIS A 32 4.18 -20.79 8.17
CA HIS A 32 5.40 -21.38 8.70
C HIS A 32 5.36 -21.28 10.21
N HIS A 33 5.71 -22.37 10.89
CA HIS A 33 5.65 -22.46 12.33
C HIS A 33 6.85 -23.23 12.85
N VAL A 34 7.20 -22.98 14.10
CA VAL A 34 8.28 -23.66 14.81
C VAL A 34 7.79 -23.96 16.22
N CYS A 35 7.74 -25.24 16.56
CA CYS A 35 7.52 -25.73 17.91
C CYS A 35 8.89 -26.13 18.47
N TYR A 36 9.34 -25.49 19.55
CA TYR A 36 10.74 -25.60 19.98
C TYR A 36 10.93 -26.78 20.94
N ASN A 37 11.16 -27.99 20.38
CA ASN A 37 11.33 -29.23 21.15
C ASN A 37 12.33 -29.13 22.33
N ASN A 38 13.37 -28.30 22.19
CA ASN A 38 14.47 -28.22 23.16
C ASN A 38 14.18 -27.34 24.39
N THR A 39 13.06 -26.59 24.42
CA THR A 39 12.67 -25.78 25.60
C THR A 39 11.80 -26.55 26.59
N GLY A 40 11.33 -27.74 26.24
CA GLY A 40 10.39 -28.51 27.03
C GLY A 40 8.92 -28.12 26.80
N ASN A 41 8.05 -28.82 27.53
CA ASN A 41 6.60 -28.80 27.35
C ASN A 41 5.91 -28.45 28.67
N TYR A 42 4.77 -27.77 28.60
CA TYR A 42 3.88 -27.59 29.76
C TYR A 42 2.96 -28.80 29.93
N SER A 43 2.36 -28.94 31.12
CA SER A 43 1.40 -30.02 31.42
C SER A 43 -0.03 -29.60 31.10
N THR A 44 -0.87 -30.52 30.64
CA THR A 44 -2.31 -30.26 30.40
C THR A 44 -3.03 -29.88 31.69
N ASN A 45 -3.89 -28.87 31.64
CA ASN A 45 -4.55 -28.20 32.76
C ASN A 45 -3.56 -27.58 33.78
N SER A 46 -2.40 -27.11 33.32
CA SER A 46 -1.49 -26.30 34.14
C SER A 46 -1.90 -24.82 34.13
N SER A 47 -1.50 -24.08 35.17
CA SER A 47 -1.72 -22.63 35.23
C SER A 47 -1.03 -21.90 34.06
N TYR A 48 0.15 -22.36 33.62
CA TYR A 48 0.77 -21.90 32.37
C TYR A 48 -0.15 -22.05 31.14
N GLU A 49 -0.83 -23.20 30.96
CA GLU A 49 -1.76 -23.41 29.84
C GLU A 49 -2.97 -22.47 29.90
N GLU A 50 -3.55 -22.30 31.10
CA GLU A 50 -4.65 -21.36 31.33
C GLU A 50 -4.23 -19.91 31.04
N ASN A 51 -3.04 -19.50 31.50
CA ASN A 51 -2.47 -18.18 31.24
C ASN A 51 -2.17 -17.97 29.75
N LEU A 52 -1.62 -18.97 29.06
CA LEU A 52 -1.34 -18.90 27.62
C LEU A 52 -2.62 -18.70 26.82
N HIS A 53 -3.65 -19.52 27.06
CA HIS A 53 -4.94 -19.37 26.38
C HIS A 53 -5.64 -18.05 26.72
N ARG A 54 -5.61 -17.62 27.98
CA ARG A 54 -6.20 -16.35 28.44
C ARG A 54 -5.53 -15.15 27.77
N LEU A 55 -4.20 -15.12 27.73
CA LEU A 55 -3.41 -14.08 27.08
C LEU A 55 -3.69 -14.03 25.57
N LEU A 56 -3.54 -15.17 24.87
CA LEU A 56 -3.72 -15.26 23.42
C LEU A 56 -5.13 -14.86 22.98
N ASN A 57 -6.18 -15.34 23.67
CA ASN A 57 -7.56 -14.93 23.39
C ASN A 57 -7.76 -13.42 23.56
N SER A 58 -7.12 -12.81 24.56
CA SER A 58 -7.23 -11.37 24.84
C SER A 58 -6.65 -10.49 23.74
N LEU A 59 -5.62 -10.95 22.99
CA LEU A 59 -4.93 -10.15 21.96
C LEU A 59 -5.90 -9.56 20.93
N SER A 60 -6.90 -10.33 20.54
CA SER A 60 -7.96 -9.92 19.59
C SER A 60 -8.72 -8.66 20.01
N THR A 61 -8.72 -8.33 21.31
CA THR A 61 -9.41 -7.17 21.90
C THR A 61 -8.46 -6.04 22.31
N LYS A 62 -7.14 -6.26 22.30
CA LYS A 62 -6.17 -5.22 22.63
C LYS A 62 -6.18 -4.13 21.55
N THR A 63 -6.22 -2.87 21.98
CA THR A 63 -5.91 -1.75 21.10
C THR A 63 -4.40 -1.58 21.06
N VAL A 64 -3.82 -1.69 19.87
CA VAL A 64 -2.37 -1.68 19.66
C VAL A 64 -2.07 -0.76 18.47
N ASP A 65 -1.36 0.31 18.74
CA ASP A 65 -0.88 1.20 17.69
C ASP A 65 0.22 0.51 16.87
N TYR A 66 0.12 0.61 15.53
CA TYR A 66 1.07 0.02 14.57
C TYR A 66 1.24 -1.50 14.63
N GLY A 67 0.35 -2.22 15.32
CA GLY A 67 0.25 -3.68 15.24
C GLY A 67 1.39 -4.46 15.90
N PHE A 68 2.06 -3.90 16.91
CA PHE A 68 3.06 -4.59 17.73
C PHE A 68 2.54 -4.92 19.13
N TYR A 69 2.30 -6.21 19.36
CA TYR A 69 1.82 -6.79 20.60
C TYR A 69 3.03 -7.22 21.42
N ASN A 70 3.12 -6.76 22.65
CA ASN A 70 4.14 -7.12 23.63
C ASN A 70 3.41 -7.16 24.99
N PHE A 71 3.09 -8.36 25.45
CA PHE A 71 2.24 -8.59 26.63
C PHE A 71 2.68 -9.86 27.35
N SER A 72 2.67 -9.84 28.69
CA SER A 72 2.79 -11.05 29.51
C SER A 72 1.56 -11.27 30.38
N ASP A 73 1.41 -12.48 30.92
CA ASP A 73 0.29 -12.89 31.77
C ASP A 73 0.70 -14.09 32.65
N GLY A 74 0.24 -14.13 33.90
CA GLY A 74 0.68 -15.10 34.90
C GLY A 74 1.80 -14.59 35.80
N GLU A 75 2.37 -15.46 36.63
CA GLU A 75 3.43 -15.14 37.58
C GLU A 75 4.42 -16.31 37.72
N ASN A 76 5.68 -16.00 38.03
CA ASN A 76 6.73 -16.98 38.34
C ASN A 76 6.92 -18.04 37.22
N ALA A 77 6.75 -19.32 37.53
CA ALA A 77 6.93 -20.41 36.57
C ALA A 77 5.76 -20.54 35.57
N ASP A 78 4.63 -19.89 35.83
CA ASP A 78 3.43 -19.90 35.00
C ASP A 78 3.24 -18.60 34.21
N GLU A 79 4.25 -17.71 34.20
CA GLU A 79 4.21 -16.49 33.37
C GLU A 79 4.50 -16.80 31.90
N VAL A 80 3.63 -16.29 31.03
CA VAL A 80 3.69 -16.41 29.58
C VAL A 80 4.01 -15.05 28.98
N TYR A 81 4.96 -15.00 28.05
CA TYR A 81 5.34 -13.80 27.31
C TYR A 81 4.94 -13.95 25.84
N VAL A 82 4.31 -12.93 25.27
CA VAL A 82 3.88 -12.92 23.86
C VAL A 82 4.41 -11.71 23.12
N ILE A 83 5.00 -11.97 21.94
CA ILE A 83 5.25 -10.97 20.89
C ILE A 83 4.34 -11.29 19.70
N GLY A 84 3.66 -10.27 19.16
CA GLY A 84 2.96 -10.36 17.89
C GLY A 84 3.26 -9.13 17.03
N ILE A 85 3.45 -9.30 15.73
CA ILE A 85 3.82 -8.18 14.85
C ILE A 85 3.20 -8.26 13.45
N CYS A 86 2.36 -7.29 13.12
CA CYS A 86 1.76 -7.11 11.80
C CYS A 86 2.69 -6.36 10.84
N ARG A 87 2.45 -6.50 9.53
CA ARG A 87 3.05 -5.65 8.50
C ARG A 87 2.60 -4.20 8.74
N PRO A 88 3.49 -3.19 8.71
CA PRO A 88 3.23 -1.86 9.27
C PRO A 88 2.17 -1.03 8.53
N ASP A 89 1.77 -1.43 7.32
CA ASP A 89 0.72 -0.82 6.51
C ASP A 89 -0.67 -1.44 6.69
N MET A 90 -0.79 -2.54 7.45
CA MET A 90 -2.09 -3.16 7.72
C MET A 90 -2.97 -2.24 8.57
N ASP A 91 -4.26 -2.17 8.24
CA ASP A 91 -5.23 -1.54 9.12
C ASP A 91 -5.38 -2.34 10.44
N PRO A 92 -5.82 -1.70 11.53
CA PRO A 92 -5.93 -2.36 12.83
C PRO A 92 -6.88 -3.56 12.88
N GLU A 93 -7.91 -3.62 12.01
CA GLU A 93 -8.86 -4.74 12.01
C GLU A 93 -8.24 -5.99 11.39
N ASN A 94 -7.62 -5.84 10.21
CA ASN A 94 -6.94 -6.94 9.54
C ASN A 94 -5.70 -7.40 10.31
N CYS A 95 -5.01 -6.50 11.01
CA CYS A 95 -3.96 -6.88 11.95
C CYS A 95 -4.50 -7.77 13.10
N ARG A 96 -5.59 -7.36 13.77
CA ARG A 96 -6.25 -8.18 14.82
C ARG A 96 -6.73 -9.53 14.29
N LYS A 97 -7.32 -9.58 13.09
CA LYS A 97 -7.71 -10.85 12.43
C LYS A 97 -6.50 -11.77 12.21
N CYS A 98 -5.39 -11.22 11.72
CA CYS A 98 -4.17 -12.00 11.51
C CYS A 98 -3.61 -12.56 12.82
N ILE A 99 -3.52 -11.74 13.88
CA ILE A 99 -3.03 -12.16 15.20
C ILE A 99 -3.96 -13.17 15.88
N SER A 100 -5.28 -13.04 15.72
CA SER A 100 -6.25 -14.03 16.19
C SER A 100 -6.11 -15.37 15.46
N ALA A 101 -5.99 -15.36 14.14
CA ALA A 101 -5.72 -16.56 13.35
C ALA A 101 -4.36 -17.20 13.71
N ALA A 102 -3.32 -16.39 13.92
CA ALA A 102 -2.00 -16.85 14.36
C ALA A 102 -2.07 -17.53 15.73
N SER A 103 -2.84 -16.96 16.66
CA SER A 103 -3.04 -17.51 18.01
C SER A 103 -3.68 -18.90 17.96
N ASN A 104 -4.82 -19.02 17.27
CA ASN A 104 -5.56 -20.27 17.15
C ASN A 104 -4.76 -21.35 16.42
N ASN A 105 -4.06 -20.99 15.34
CA ASN A 105 -3.28 -21.94 14.56
C ASN A 105 -2.04 -22.41 15.33
N LEU A 106 -1.37 -21.52 16.08
CA LEU A 106 -0.15 -21.85 16.81
C LEU A 106 -0.43 -22.79 17.99
N THR A 107 -1.50 -22.57 18.76
CA THR A 107 -1.88 -23.50 19.85
C THR A 107 -2.41 -24.83 19.33
N SER A 108 -3.04 -24.87 18.16
CA SER A 108 -3.53 -26.11 17.54
C SER A 108 -2.42 -26.98 16.95
N ILE A 109 -1.28 -26.39 16.56
CA ILE A 109 -0.18 -27.09 15.89
C ILE A 109 0.96 -27.37 16.86
N CYS A 110 1.37 -26.37 17.64
CA CYS A 110 2.35 -26.51 18.72
C CYS A 110 1.63 -26.73 20.06
N SER A 111 0.81 -27.78 20.14
CA SER A 111 0.16 -28.21 21.38
C SER A 111 1.21 -28.45 22.47
N ASN A 112 0.97 -27.94 23.68
CA ASN A 112 1.79 -28.20 24.88
C ASN A 112 3.29 -27.82 24.82
N PHE A 113 3.71 -26.94 23.91
CA PHE A 113 5.07 -26.38 23.87
C PHE A 113 5.22 -25.15 24.79
N LEU A 114 6.41 -24.96 25.40
CA LEU A 114 6.71 -23.74 26.17
C LEU A 114 7.15 -22.56 25.29
N LEU A 115 7.72 -22.83 24.11
CA LEU A 115 8.12 -21.82 23.12
C LEU A 115 7.62 -22.23 21.74
N ALA A 116 6.91 -21.33 21.07
CA ALA A 116 6.49 -21.51 19.70
C ALA A 116 6.48 -20.19 18.92
N THR A 117 6.58 -20.26 17.59
CA THR A 117 6.43 -19.11 16.70
C THR A 117 5.70 -19.49 15.43
N ILE A 118 4.87 -18.59 14.90
CA ILE A 118 4.17 -18.72 13.62
C ILE A 118 4.35 -17.44 12.81
N TRP A 119 4.56 -17.60 11.51
CA TRP A 119 4.47 -16.56 10.49
C TRP A 119 3.34 -16.94 9.56
N LEU A 120 2.37 -16.04 9.43
CA LEU A 120 1.28 -16.12 8.48
C LEU A 120 1.58 -15.13 7.34
N ASP A 121 1.58 -15.60 6.10
CA ASP A 121 1.57 -14.77 4.89
C ASP A 121 0.45 -15.32 3.99
N ASP A 122 -0.57 -14.51 3.68
CA ASP A 122 -1.62 -14.90 2.73
C ASP A 122 -1.26 -14.56 1.27
N GLY A 123 -0.04 -14.10 1.02
CA GLY A 123 0.45 -13.73 -0.30
C GLY A 123 0.13 -12.29 -0.72
N GLU A 124 -0.85 -11.64 -0.09
CA GLU A 124 -1.32 -10.30 -0.47
C GLU A 124 -1.27 -9.27 0.68
N TYR A 125 -2.10 -9.43 1.72
CA TYR A 125 -2.45 -8.35 2.67
C TYR A 125 -2.33 -8.74 4.16
N HIS A 126 -2.39 -10.02 4.52
CA HIS A 126 -2.24 -10.48 5.90
C HIS A 126 -0.89 -11.14 6.12
N ASN A 127 0.09 -10.32 6.49
CA ASN A 127 1.40 -10.78 6.94
C ASN A 127 1.61 -10.41 8.42
N CYS A 128 1.62 -11.41 9.30
CA CYS A 128 1.90 -11.24 10.72
C CYS A 128 2.71 -12.40 11.29
N MET A 129 3.46 -12.12 12.36
CA MET A 129 4.12 -13.12 13.19
C MET A 129 3.51 -13.10 14.60
N LEU A 130 3.47 -14.27 15.25
CA LEU A 130 3.18 -14.42 16.68
C LEU A 130 4.17 -15.41 17.31
N ARG A 131 4.74 -15.06 18.46
CA ARG A 131 5.66 -15.86 19.27
C ARG A 131 5.16 -15.85 20.71
N TYR A 132 5.15 -17.00 21.37
CA TYR A 132 4.99 -17.09 22.83
C TYR A 132 6.18 -17.82 23.45
N ALA A 133 6.50 -17.50 24.70
CA ALA A 133 7.61 -18.07 25.46
C ALA A 133 7.31 -18.12 26.96
N ASN A 134 7.96 -19.05 27.68
CA ASN A 134 7.98 -19.12 29.15
C ASN A 134 9.13 -18.32 29.79
N TYR A 135 9.73 -17.40 29.03
CA TYR A 135 10.77 -16.47 29.47
C TYR A 135 10.55 -15.13 28.78
N SER A 136 11.07 -14.05 29.36
CA SER A 136 10.93 -12.73 28.76
C SER A 136 11.69 -12.64 27.43
N ILE A 137 10.94 -12.53 26.34
CA ILE A 137 11.43 -12.32 24.96
C ILE A 137 11.52 -10.84 24.58
N PHE A 138 11.22 -9.92 25.51
CA PHE A 138 11.12 -8.49 25.22
C PHE A 138 12.50 -7.83 25.11
N GLY A 139 12.71 -7.07 24.04
CA GLY A 139 13.99 -6.42 23.73
C GLY A 139 15.13 -7.38 23.37
N LEU A 140 14.89 -8.70 23.35
CA LEU A 140 15.88 -9.71 22.99
C LEU A 140 15.99 -9.86 21.47
N MET A 141 17.22 -9.84 20.96
CA MET A 141 17.49 -10.11 19.56
C MET A 141 17.67 -11.61 19.34
N GLU A 142 16.61 -12.26 18.88
CA GLU A 142 16.58 -13.65 18.42
C GLU A 142 16.41 -13.67 16.89
N ASP A 143 17.48 -13.97 16.15
CA ASP A 143 17.53 -13.93 14.68
C ASP A 143 17.36 -15.30 14.01
N ALA A 144 17.18 -16.38 14.79
CA ALA A 144 16.99 -17.74 14.31
C ALA A 144 15.71 -18.41 14.88
N PRO A 145 15.09 -19.35 14.16
CA PRO A 145 15.45 -19.83 12.82
C PRO A 145 15.04 -18.85 11.71
N TYR A 146 15.70 -18.98 10.56
CA TYR A 146 15.39 -18.22 9.35
C TYR A 146 14.27 -18.88 8.57
N PHE A 147 13.27 -18.11 8.17
CA PHE A 147 12.26 -18.52 7.20
C PHE A 147 12.43 -17.76 5.88
N TYR A 148 12.62 -18.51 4.79
CA TYR A 148 12.94 -17.98 3.47
C TYR A 148 11.70 -17.88 2.57
N LYS A 149 11.53 -16.72 1.93
CA LYS A 149 10.49 -16.46 0.93
C LYS A 149 11.14 -16.23 -0.42
N SER A 150 10.67 -16.91 -1.46
CA SER A 150 11.19 -16.77 -2.83
C SER A 150 10.08 -16.78 -3.86
N SER A 151 10.10 -15.82 -4.79
CA SER A 151 9.21 -15.83 -5.95
C SER A 151 9.42 -17.09 -6.80
N LYS A 152 8.36 -17.57 -7.46
CA LYS A 152 8.49 -18.62 -8.48
C LYS A 152 9.34 -18.12 -9.67
N GLY A 153 9.09 -16.89 -10.13
CA GLY A 153 9.86 -16.23 -11.18
C GLY A 153 11.31 -15.90 -10.81
N ASN A 154 12.13 -15.68 -11.83
CA ASN A 154 13.54 -15.30 -11.74
C ASN A 154 13.79 -14.04 -12.57
N ILE A 155 14.79 -13.25 -12.20
CA ILE A 155 15.32 -12.18 -13.05
C ILE A 155 16.15 -12.79 -14.19
N THR A 156 15.73 -12.54 -15.43
CA THR A 156 16.38 -13.04 -16.65
C THR A 156 17.31 -12.02 -17.32
N GLU A 157 17.08 -10.74 -17.08
CA GLU A 157 17.84 -9.62 -17.66
C GLU A 157 18.36 -8.71 -16.54
N ASN A 158 19.55 -8.13 -16.72
CA ASN A 158 20.15 -7.18 -15.77
C ASN A 158 20.28 -7.73 -14.33
N LEU A 159 20.53 -9.04 -14.17
CA LEU A 159 20.61 -9.73 -12.88
C LEU A 159 21.64 -9.11 -11.91
N GLU A 160 22.79 -8.67 -12.43
CA GLU A 160 23.84 -8.03 -11.63
C GLU A 160 23.36 -6.67 -11.10
N ASP A 161 22.89 -5.77 -11.99
CA ASP A 161 22.30 -4.48 -11.62
C ASP A 161 21.12 -4.63 -10.66
N PHE A 162 20.24 -5.63 -10.87
CA PHE A 162 19.15 -5.96 -9.97
C PHE A 162 19.67 -6.33 -8.59
N SER A 163 20.67 -7.22 -8.51
CA SER A 163 21.26 -7.70 -7.26
C SER A 163 21.97 -6.57 -6.50
N GLN A 164 22.72 -5.73 -7.20
CA GLN A 164 23.38 -4.56 -6.63
C GLN A 164 22.36 -3.53 -6.11
N LYS A 165 21.35 -3.17 -6.92
CA LYS A 165 20.29 -2.23 -6.55
C LYS A 165 19.43 -2.76 -5.39
N ARG A 166 19.13 -4.07 -5.37
CA ARG A 166 18.47 -4.76 -4.24
C ARG A 166 19.26 -4.66 -2.96
N ASN A 167 20.54 -5.03 -2.99
CA ASN A 167 21.39 -4.99 -1.81
C ASN A 167 21.61 -3.55 -1.31
N LYS A 168 21.72 -2.57 -2.22
CA LYS A 168 21.78 -1.13 -1.90
C LYS A 168 20.47 -0.62 -1.27
N LEU A 169 19.31 -0.96 -1.86
CA LEU A 169 17.99 -0.59 -1.35
C LEU A 169 17.79 -1.15 0.05
N LEU A 170 17.99 -2.46 0.24
CA LEU A 170 17.84 -3.11 1.54
C LEU A 170 18.77 -2.48 2.59
N LYS A 171 20.07 -2.33 2.31
CA LYS A 171 21.01 -1.69 3.26
C LYS A 171 20.60 -0.27 3.66
N ARG A 172 20.07 0.53 2.73
CA ARG A 172 19.54 1.86 3.05
C ARG A 172 18.32 1.77 3.98
N LEU A 173 17.35 0.91 3.63
CA LEU A 173 16.14 0.72 4.44
C LEU A 173 16.45 0.17 5.84
N ILE A 174 17.48 -0.66 5.99
CA ILE A 174 17.92 -1.17 7.30
C ILE A 174 18.32 -0.02 8.23
N GLY A 175 19.14 0.92 7.76
CA GLY A 175 19.50 2.11 8.53
C GLY A 175 18.29 3.00 8.85
N GLU A 176 17.41 3.22 7.87
CA GLU A 176 16.18 4.01 8.06
C GLU A 176 15.21 3.38 9.07
N ALA A 177 15.09 2.05 9.11
CA ALA A 177 14.21 1.33 10.03
C ALA A 177 14.79 1.26 11.45
N ALA A 178 16.10 1.03 11.57
CA ALA A 178 16.77 0.89 12.86
C ALA A 178 16.81 2.20 13.65
N ALA A 179 17.09 3.32 12.97
CA ALA A 179 17.15 4.66 13.54
C ALA A 179 15.78 5.22 13.96
N ARG A 180 14.66 4.60 13.54
CA ARG A 180 13.32 4.98 14.03
C ARG A 180 13.11 4.48 15.45
N GLY A 181 12.44 5.28 16.26
CA GLY A 181 11.97 4.88 17.58
C GLY A 181 10.79 3.91 17.53
N SER A 182 10.54 3.22 18.64
CA SER A 182 9.28 2.50 18.87
C SER A 182 8.09 3.47 18.76
N PRO A 183 6.95 3.09 18.16
CA PRO A 183 6.59 1.76 17.61
C PRO A 183 7.02 1.55 16.13
N THR A 184 7.79 2.46 15.54
CA THR A 184 7.91 2.63 14.08
C THR A 184 9.17 2.02 13.44
N LYS A 185 9.70 0.90 13.96
CA LYS A 185 10.94 0.25 13.46
C LYS A 185 10.77 -0.50 12.13
N TYR A 186 10.39 0.24 11.09
CA TYR A 186 10.27 -0.25 9.72
C TYR A 186 10.64 0.84 8.72
N ALA A 187 11.00 0.42 7.50
CA ALA A 187 11.16 1.32 6.37
C ALA A 187 10.69 0.63 5.08
N VAL A 188 10.19 1.44 4.15
CA VAL A 188 9.80 1.01 2.80
C VAL A 188 10.49 1.88 1.76
N GLY A 189 10.76 1.30 0.60
CA GLY A 189 11.33 2.04 -0.51
C GLY A 189 11.32 1.29 -1.82
N GLU A 190 11.66 2.04 -2.84
CA GLU A 190 11.70 1.59 -4.22
C GLU A 190 13.04 2.00 -4.86
N GLU A 191 13.47 1.25 -5.88
CA GLU A 191 14.66 1.55 -6.68
C GLU A 191 14.39 1.17 -8.15
N GLY A 192 14.79 2.04 -9.09
CA GLY A 192 14.61 1.79 -10.52
C GLY A 192 15.75 0.93 -11.07
N VAL A 193 15.45 -0.28 -11.55
CA VAL A 193 16.46 -1.19 -12.12
C VAL A 193 16.67 -0.91 -13.60
N SER A 194 15.59 -0.88 -14.39
CA SER A 194 15.55 -0.44 -15.79
C SER A 194 14.24 0.33 -16.05
N GLU A 195 13.95 0.70 -17.31
CA GLU A 195 12.70 1.39 -17.67
C GLU A 195 11.44 0.60 -17.27
N ASN A 196 11.47 -0.74 -17.43
CA ASN A 196 10.34 -1.64 -17.18
C ASN A 196 10.49 -2.48 -15.90
N LEU A 197 11.62 -2.37 -15.19
CA LEU A 197 11.88 -3.13 -13.97
C LEU A 197 12.14 -2.19 -12.79
N ARG A 198 11.24 -2.25 -11.81
CA ARG A 198 11.34 -1.54 -10.54
C ARG A 198 11.37 -2.54 -9.40
N LEU A 199 12.14 -2.22 -8.37
CA LEU A 199 12.19 -2.98 -7.14
C LEU A 199 11.44 -2.23 -6.05
N TYR A 200 10.64 -2.95 -5.26
CA TYR A 200 10.03 -2.47 -4.03
C TYR A 200 10.53 -3.32 -2.87
N ALA A 201 10.77 -2.72 -1.71
CA ALA A 201 11.20 -3.43 -0.51
C ALA A 201 10.61 -2.84 0.78
N LEU A 202 10.42 -3.72 1.76
CA LEU A 202 10.01 -3.41 3.12
C LEU A 202 10.95 -4.14 4.07
N VAL A 203 11.46 -3.44 5.09
CA VAL A 203 12.18 -4.03 6.21
C VAL A 203 11.49 -3.65 7.53
N GLN A 204 11.49 -4.54 8.51
CA GLN A 204 10.87 -4.31 9.82
C GLN A 204 11.63 -5.06 10.92
N CYS A 205 11.76 -4.44 12.09
CA CYS A 205 12.20 -5.06 13.34
C CYS A 205 11.07 -5.05 14.36
N ASN A 206 11.19 -5.88 15.40
CA ASN A 206 10.38 -5.71 16.61
C ASN A 206 10.69 -4.32 17.22
N PRO A 207 9.68 -3.46 17.48
CA PRO A 207 9.88 -2.09 17.95
C PRO A 207 10.58 -1.92 19.30
N ASP A 208 10.63 -2.96 20.13
CA ASP A 208 11.31 -3.02 21.43
C ASP A 208 12.82 -3.24 21.33
N LEU A 209 13.35 -3.58 20.16
CA LEU A 209 14.80 -3.72 19.94
C LEU A 209 15.52 -2.37 19.92
N THR A 210 16.76 -2.35 20.42
CA THR A 210 17.66 -1.20 20.22
C THR A 210 17.97 -0.97 18.73
N GLU A 211 18.42 0.22 18.36
CA GLU A 211 18.91 0.51 17.00
C GLU A 211 20.02 -0.46 16.57
N ALA A 212 20.95 -0.78 17.48
CA ALA A 212 22.02 -1.74 17.24
C ALA A 212 21.48 -3.17 17.00
N ASN A 213 20.55 -3.65 17.83
CA ASN A 213 19.95 -4.98 17.69
C ASN A 213 19.12 -5.10 16.41
N CYS A 214 18.33 -4.08 16.08
CA CYS A 214 17.58 -4.04 14.82
C CYS A 214 18.50 -4.04 13.59
N THR A 215 19.57 -3.24 13.62
CA THR A 215 20.60 -3.21 12.56
C THR A 215 21.28 -4.57 12.42
N SER A 216 21.65 -5.20 13.54
CA SER A 216 22.32 -6.50 13.56
C SER A 216 21.41 -7.60 12.99
N CYS A 217 20.17 -7.70 13.50
CA CYS A 217 19.19 -8.68 13.03
C CYS A 217 18.95 -8.56 11.51
N LEU A 218 18.66 -7.35 11.02
CA LEU A 218 18.36 -7.12 9.60
C LEU A 218 19.55 -7.41 8.69
N ASN A 219 20.78 -7.12 9.12
CA ASN A 219 21.98 -7.50 8.37
C ASN A 219 22.25 -9.01 8.43
N GLY A 220 21.95 -9.68 9.54
CA GLY A 220 22.03 -11.14 9.68
C GLY A 220 21.13 -11.86 8.69
N ILE A 221 19.83 -11.49 8.64
CA ILE A 221 18.91 -12.07 7.66
C ILE A 221 19.27 -11.69 6.21
N LEU A 222 19.79 -10.48 5.97
CA LEU A 222 20.28 -10.07 4.63
C LEU A 222 21.49 -10.90 4.18
N GLY A 223 22.37 -11.30 5.11
CA GLY A 223 23.50 -12.19 4.84
C GLY A 223 23.08 -13.58 4.37
N ASN A 224 21.86 -14.03 4.72
CA ASN A 224 21.31 -15.32 4.31
C ASN A 224 20.55 -15.28 2.97
N LEU A 225 20.46 -14.12 2.30
CA LEU A 225 19.69 -13.94 1.06
C LEU A 225 20.07 -14.91 -0.08
N SER A 226 21.35 -15.28 -0.18
CA SER A 226 21.84 -16.21 -1.20
C SER A 226 21.35 -17.65 -1.03
N ALA A 227 20.88 -18.03 0.17
CA ALA A 227 20.31 -19.36 0.42
C ALA A 227 19.00 -19.62 -0.34
N CYS A 228 18.29 -18.55 -0.75
CA CYS A 228 16.95 -18.65 -1.33
C CYS A 228 16.75 -17.87 -2.64
N CYS A 229 17.46 -16.74 -2.79
CA CYS A 229 16.86 -15.59 -3.46
C CYS A 229 17.76 -14.86 -4.46
N ASP A 230 19.02 -15.25 -4.67
CA ASP A 230 19.97 -14.50 -5.50
C ASP A 230 19.41 -14.09 -6.87
N LYS A 231 18.77 -15.04 -7.57
CA LYS A 231 18.19 -14.87 -8.91
C LYS A 231 16.69 -14.53 -8.91
N LYS A 232 16.08 -14.36 -7.74
CA LYS A 232 14.63 -14.24 -7.58
C LYS A 232 14.16 -12.80 -7.73
N GLU A 233 13.08 -12.61 -8.51
CA GLU A 233 12.45 -11.31 -8.76
C GLU A 233 11.70 -10.76 -7.55
N GLY A 234 11.32 -11.64 -6.63
CA GLY A 234 10.84 -11.33 -5.30
C GLY A 234 11.41 -12.30 -4.29
N GLY A 235 11.60 -11.85 -3.05
CA GLY A 235 12.13 -12.70 -2.00
C GLY A 235 12.19 -12.01 -0.65
N GLY A 236 12.56 -12.75 0.37
CA GLY A 236 12.56 -12.25 1.74
C GLY A 236 13.10 -13.27 2.72
N VAL A 237 13.40 -12.78 3.91
CA VAL A 237 13.74 -13.61 5.06
C VAL A 237 12.98 -13.04 6.25
N ASP A 238 12.25 -13.90 6.96
CA ASP A 238 11.69 -13.61 8.27
C ASP A 238 12.52 -14.34 9.34
N CYS A 239 12.62 -13.75 10.54
CA CYS A 239 13.05 -14.41 11.76
C CYS A 239 12.24 -13.86 12.96
N PRO A 240 12.46 -14.32 14.21
CA PRO A 240 11.66 -13.87 15.35
C PRO A 240 11.78 -12.37 15.70
N SER A 241 12.88 -11.73 15.29
CA SER A 241 13.19 -10.34 15.67
C SER A 241 13.06 -9.31 14.55
N CYS A 242 13.11 -9.75 13.29
CA CYS A 242 13.04 -8.87 12.13
C CYS A 242 12.67 -9.61 10.85
N ARG A 243 12.35 -8.86 9.81
CA ARG A 243 12.04 -9.35 8.47
C ARG A 243 12.40 -8.36 7.38
N PHE A 244 12.67 -8.87 6.19
CA PHE A 244 12.53 -8.08 4.96
C PHE A 244 11.81 -8.87 3.87
N ARG A 245 11.14 -8.13 2.97
CA ARG A 245 10.61 -8.63 1.71
C ARG A 245 10.93 -7.62 0.61
N TYR A 246 11.27 -8.12 -0.58
CA TYR A 246 11.39 -7.34 -1.80
C TYR A 246 10.60 -8.02 -2.92
N GLU A 247 10.11 -7.23 -3.86
CA GLU A 247 9.28 -7.68 -4.98
C GLU A 247 9.46 -6.75 -6.19
N LYS A 248 9.19 -7.25 -7.41
CA LYS A 248 9.05 -6.41 -8.61
C LYS A 248 7.75 -5.59 -8.66
N THR A 249 6.77 -5.94 -7.83
CA THR A 249 5.46 -5.29 -7.74
C THR A 249 5.27 -4.72 -6.34
N LYS A 250 4.63 -3.56 -6.20
CA LYS A 250 4.38 -2.94 -4.91
C LYS A 250 3.38 -3.78 -4.11
N PHE A 251 3.79 -4.22 -2.91
CA PHE A 251 3.02 -5.11 -2.03
C PHE A 251 2.61 -4.45 -0.69
N TYR A 252 2.92 -3.17 -0.51
CA TYR A 252 2.59 -2.39 0.69
C TYR A 252 1.82 -1.12 0.33
N HIS A 253 0.94 -0.68 1.24
CA HIS A 253 0.12 0.51 1.02
C HIS A 253 0.95 1.82 1.07
N SER A 254 0.50 2.86 0.35
CA SER A 254 1.22 4.15 0.26
C SER A 254 1.16 4.98 1.55
N SER A 255 0.29 4.63 2.50
CA SER A 255 0.17 5.34 3.79
C SER A 255 1.44 5.30 4.64
N ILE A 256 2.31 4.31 4.45
CA ILE A 256 3.56 4.14 5.20
C ILE A 256 4.80 4.64 4.45
N GLU A 257 4.63 5.11 3.21
CA GLU A 257 5.70 5.78 2.48
C GLU A 257 5.99 7.12 3.16
N GLY A 258 7.23 7.32 3.62
CA GLY A 258 7.63 8.57 4.25
C GLY A 258 7.27 9.73 3.34
N LYS A 259 6.48 10.69 3.85
CA LYS A 259 5.94 11.83 3.09
C LYS A 259 7.07 12.54 2.34
N LYS A 260 7.28 12.20 1.06
CA LYS A 260 7.92 13.09 0.10
C LYS A 260 7.09 14.37 0.15
N ASN A 261 7.71 15.54 0.36
CA ASN A 261 7.02 16.83 0.50
C ASN A 261 6.21 17.16 -0.77
N THR A 262 4.97 16.68 -0.82
CA THR A 262 4.17 16.64 -2.04
C THR A 262 3.29 17.89 -2.11
N VAL A 263 3.94 19.00 -2.45
CA VAL A 263 3.29 20.29 -2.78
C VAL A 263 2.25 20.13 -3.91
N ILE A 264 2.36 19.05 -4.69
CA ILE A 264 1.56 18.72 -5.88
C ILE A 264 0.06 18.52 -5.57
N THR A 265 -0.32 18.08 -4.37
CA THR A 265 -1.75 17.88 -4.03
C THR A 265 -2.50 19.21 -3.86
N ALA A 266 -1.84 20.24 -3.30
CA ALA A 266 -2.42 21.58 -3.20
C ALA A 266 -2.63 22.21 -4.58
N VAL A 267 -1.65 22.09 -5.48
CA VAL A 267 -1.70 22.67 -6.84
C VAL A 267 -2.90 22.14 -7.64
N ARG A 268 -3.21 20.83 -7.56
CA ARG A 268 -4.37 20.26 -8.27
C ARG A 268 -5.71 20.79 -7.74
N SER A 269 -5.84 20.99 -6.43
CA SER A 269 -7.07 21.53 -5.83
C SER A 269 -7.26 23.01 -6.19
N VAL A 270 -6.20 23.82 -6.15
CA VAL A 270 -6.24 25.24 -6.53
C VAL A 270 -6.64 25.42 -8.01
N ILE A 271 -6.05 24.65 -8.93
CA ILE A 271 -6.40 24.73 -10.37
C ILE A 271 -7.88 24.41 -10.59
N GLY A 272 -8.41 23.35 -9.97
CA GLY A 272 -9.83 23.00 -10.06
C GLY A 272 -10.75 24.11 -9.54
N PHE A 273 -10.40 24.74 -8.43
CA PHE A 273 -11.18 25.83 -7.84
C PHE A 273 -11.17 27.10 -8.72
N VAL A 274 -10.02 27.45 -9.30
CA VAL A 274 -9.89 28.57 -10.25
C VAL A 274 -10.74 28.33 -11.50
N ILE A 275 -10.76 27.12 -12.05
CA ILE A 275 -11.59 26.76 -13.21
C ILE A 275 -13.08 26.89 -12.89
N LEU A 276 -13.53 26.41 -11.72
CA LEU A 276 -14.93 26.52 -11.30
C LEU A 276 -15.37 27.99 -11.11
N ILE A 277 -14.51 28.84 -10.53
CA ILE A 277 -14.77 30.29 -10.45
C ILE A 277 -14.87 30.89 -11.85
N PHE A 278 -13.99 30.53 -12.78
CA PHE A 278 -13.99 31.06 -14.15
C PHE A 278 -15.27 30.69 -14.91
N ILE A 279 -15.71 29.42 -14.80
CA ILE A 279 -16.97 28.94 -15.38
C ILE A 279 -18.17 29.67 -14.74
N GLY A 280 -18.19 29.83 -13.42
CA GLY A 280 -19.22 30.59 -12.71
C GLY A 280 -19.31 32.06 -13.18
N CYS A 281 -18.17 32.72 -13.36
CA CYS A 281 -18.10 34.07 -13.91
C CYS A 281 -18.61 34.16 -15.36
N ILE A 282 -18.38 33.15 -16.20
CA ILE A 282 -18.92 33.10 -17.56
C ILE A 282 -20.45 32.95 -17.52
N ILE A 283 -20.98 32.02 -16.71
CA ILE A 283 -22.43 31.82 -16.56
C ILE A 283 -23.12 33.08 -16.04
N LEU A 284 -22.55 33.75 -15.04
CA LEU A 284 -23.09 35.02 -14.51
C LEU A 284 -23.06 36.15 -15.55
N ARG A 285 -22.02 36.22 -16.40
CA ARG A 285 -21.99 37.17 -17.52
C ARG A 285 -23.06 36.87 -18.55
N MET A 286 -23.25 35.61 -18.94
CA MET A 286 -24.28 35.21 -19.91
C MET A 286 -25.69 35.52 -19.40
N ARG A 287 -25.98 35.23 -18.12
CA ARG A 287 -27.26 35.61 -17.49
C ARG A 287 -27.47 37.12 -17.46
N LYS A 288 -26.41 37.89 -17.23
CA LYS A 288 -26.51 39.35 -17.30
C LYS A 288 -26.80 39.85 -18.73
N THR A 289 -26.21 39.24 -19.76
CA THR A 289 -26.55 39.60 -21.15
C THR A 289 -28.01 39.33 -21.45
N GLU A 290 -28.57 38.22 -20.97
CA GLU A 290 -29.99 37.86 -21.14
C GLU A 290 -30.93 38.87 -20.43
N GLU A 291 -30.55 39.34 -19.23
CA GLU A 291 -31.27 40.36 -18.46
C GLU A 291 -31.12 41.78 -19.06
N ASP A 292 -29.94 42.14 -19.57
CA ASP A 292 -29.71 43.39 -20.29
C ASP A 292 -30.45 43.40 -21.66
N ASP A 293 -30.54 42.27 -22.37
CA ASP A 293 -31.30 42.12 -23.62
C ASP A 293 -32.83 42.23 -23.38
N GLU A 294 -33.36 41.65 -22.28
CA GLU A 294 -34.78 41.77 -21.91
C GLU A 294 -35.19 43.23 -21.62
N ILE A 295 -34.33 43.98 -20.92
CA ILE A 295 -34.51 45.41 -20.66
C ILE A 295 -34.47 46.25 -21.96
N VAL A 296 -33.61 45.90 -22.92
CA VAL A 296 -33.55 46.58 -24.24
C VAL A 296 -34.78 46.26 -25.09
N VAL A 297 -35.32 45.04 -25.02
CA VAL A 297 -36.54 44.65 -25.74
C VAL A 297 -37.74 45.44 -25.22
N GLU A 298 -37.91 45.56 -23.89
CA GLU A 298 -39.05 46.29 -23.29
C GLU A 298 -39.04 47.79 -23.66
N ALA A 299 -37.85 48.38 -23.85
CA ALA A 299 -37.68 49.79 -24.24
C ALA A 299 -37.99 50.12 -25.72
N SER A 300 -38.19 49.12 -26.60
CA SER A 300 -38.27 49.33 -28.06
C SER A 300 -39.68 49.35 -28.66
N SER A 301 -40.71 48.99 -27.89
CA SER A 301 -42.07 48.72 -28.39
C SER A 301 -42.97 49.96 -28.60
N SER A 302 -42.47 51.03 -29.23
CA SER A 302 -43.35 52.16 -29.61
C SER A 302 -42.86 53.03 -30.78
N GLN A 303 -42.85 52.48 -32.02
CA GLN A 303 -43.29 53.23 -33.23
C GLN A 303 -43.42 52.33 -34.47
N GLU A 304 -44.64 52.23 -34.99
CA GLU A 304 -44.91 51.81 -36.38
C GLU A 304 -44.66 52.99 -37.34
N TYR A 305 -44.17 52.74 -38.57
CA TYR A 305 -44.84 53.19 -39.80
C TYR A 305 -44.25 52.56 -41.09
N TYR A 306 -45.07 52.50 -42.14
CA TYR A 306 -44.80 51.90 -43.46
C TYR A 306 -43.85 52.71 -44.37
N SER A 307 -43.03 52.02 -45.18
CA SER A 307 -43.04 52.10 -46.66
C SER A 307 -41.95 51.19 -47.28
N GLY A 308 -42.22 50.61 -48.46
CA GLY A 308 -41.27 49.76 -49.20
C GLY A 308 -40.91 50.32 -50.59
N SER A 309 -40.35 49.46 -51.46
CA SER A 309 -39.90 49.71 -52.86
C SER A 309 -38.58 50.53 -53.00
N THR A 310 -37.63 50.25 -53.92
CA THR A 310 -37.44 49.12 -54.86
C THR A 310 -36.02 49.10 -55.46
N ARG A 311 -35.54 47.90 -55.86
CA ARG A 311 -34.82 47.59 -57.14
C ARG A 311 -33.34 48.06 -57.40
N SER A 312 -32.46 47.05 -57.34
CA SER A 312 -31.49 46.58 -58.37
C SER A 312 -30.23 47.38 -58.80
N ASP A 313 -29.29 46.58 -59.33
CA ASP A 313 -28.11 46.87 -60.16
C ASP A 313 -26.85 47.35 -59.39
N GLN A 314 -25.80 46.52 -59.27
CA GLN A 314 -24.75 46.19 -60.28
C GLN A 314 -23.96 47.43 -60.72
N LEU A 315 -22.64 47.49 -60.44
CA LEU A 315 -21.58 47.09 -61.40
C LEU A 315 -20.14 47.56 -60.98
N LYS A 316 -19.17 46.62 -61.01
CA LYS A 316 -17.72 46.76 -61.35
C LYS A 316 -16.70 47.66 -60.59
N ASN A 317 -15.59 46.99 -60.25
CA ASN A 317 -14.16 47.33 -60.52
C ASN A 317 -13.47 48.44 -59.68
N GLU A 318 -12.13 48.50 -59.50
CA GLU A 318 -11.00 47.97 -60.29
C GLU A 318 -9.69 47.76 -59.45
N VAL A 319 -8.98 46.63 -59.68
CA VAL A 319 -7.52 46.43 -59.94
C VAL A 319 -6.38 47.01 -59.03
N VAL A 320 -5.73 46.11 -58.26
CA VAL A 320 -4.28 45.69 -58.22
C VAL A 320 -3.22 46.62 -58.90
N PRO A 321 -2.09 47.03 -58.26
CA PRO A 321 -0.82 46.23 -58.35
C PRO A 321 0.24 46.34 -57.23
N LEU A 322 1.35 45.59 -57.42
CA LEU A 322 2.47 45.27 -56.51
C LEU A 322 3.74 46.17 -56.64
N SER A 323 4.45 46.35 -55.51
CA SER A 323 5.92 46.39 -55.30
C SER A 323 6.22 46.22 -53.78
N ARG A 324 7.37 45.81 -53.20
CA ARG A 324 8.75 45.38 -53.58
C ARG A 324 9.89 46.42 -53.58
N ASN A 325 11.08 45.95 -53.16
CA ASN A 325 12.44 46.53 -53.11
C ASN A 325 12.70 47.50 -51.91
N ASP A 326 13.87 47.58 -51.25
CA ASP A 326 15.07 46.69 -51.20
C ASP A 326 16.07 47.09 -50.06
N VAL A 327 16.97 46.16 -49.66
CA VAL A 327 18.41 46.34 -49.26
C VAL A 327 18.86 47.02 -47.91
N SER A 328 19.47 46.17 -47.02
CA SER A 328 20.68 46.29 -46.13
C SER A 328 20.93 47.52 -45.19
N MET A 329 22.00 47.68 -44.36
CA MET A 329 23.26 46.93 -44.03
C MET A 329 23.88 47.33 -42.63
N ILE A 330 25.04 46.72 -42.25
CA ILE A 330 26.06 47.05 -41.19
C ILE A 330 25.71 46.54 -39.76
N THR A 331 26.41 45.63 -39.05
CA THR A 331 27.79 45.09 -38.92
C THR A 331 28.68 45.77 -37.84
N GLU A 332 29.32 44.94 -36.98
CA GLU A 332 30.53 45.21 -36.15
C GLU A 332 30.34 46.07 -34.86
N LEU A 333 31.02 45.87 -33.69
CA LEU A 333 32.35 45.34 -33.34
C LEU A 333 32.43 44.58 -31.98
N LEU A 334 33.41 43.68 -31.86
CA LEU A 334 34.10 43.29 -30.60
C LEU A 334 35.39 44.12 -30.44
N PRO A 335 35.87 44.40 -29.21
CA PRO A 335 36.94 43.58 -28.60
C PRO A 335 36.75 43.42 -27.06
N ARG A 336 37.56 42.65 -26.31
CA ARG A 336 38.91 42.10 -26.52
C ARG A 336 39.12 40.81 -25.72
#